data_AF-A0A968A482-F1
#
_entry.id   AF-A0A968A482-F1
#
_cell.length_a   1.000
_cell.length_b   1.000
_cell.length_c   1.000
_cell.angle_alpha   90.00
_cell.angle_beta   90.00
_cell.angle_gamma   90.00
#
_symmetry.space_group_name_H-M   'P 1'
#
loop_
_entity.id
_entity.type
_entity.pdbx_description
1 polymer ?
#
loop_
_entity_poly.entity_id
_entity_poly.type
_entity_poly.pdbx_seq_one_letter_code
_entity_poly.pdbx_strand_id
1 'polypeptide(L)' 'MGKADQALKMMPGNQSSHKLNNGSRVAVIGGGPAGTFFTIFLLDMAERVGLDISVDIY' A
#
# COMPACT_ATOMS: atom_id res chain seq x y z
N MET A 1 20.64 -28.22 -20.93
CA MET A 1 19.43 -27.36 -21.10
C MET A 1 18.24 -28.15 -20.57
N GLY A 2 18.09 -28.20 -19.25
CA GLY A 2 17.25 -29.18 -18.54
C GLY A 2 15.89 -28.61 -18.17
N LYS A 3 14.85 -29.43 -18.26
CA LYS A 3 13.47 -29.12 -17.85
C LYS A 3 13.33 -28.69 -16.37
N ALA A 4 14.38 -28.82 -15.56
CA ALA A 4 14.43 -28.38 -14.17
C ALA A 4 14.48 -26.84 -14.03
N ASP A 5 15.09 -26.13 -14.98
CA ASP A 5 15.23 -24.66 -14.91
C ASP A 5 13.89 -23.94 -15.15
N GLN A 6 12.92 -24.62 -15.77
CA GLN A 6 11.60 -24.07 -16.11
C GLN A 6 10.52 -24.30 -15.03
N ALA A 7 10.80 -25.12 -14.02
CA ALA A 7 9.84 -25.38 -12.92
C ALA A 7 9.85 -24.27 -11.85
N LEU A 8 10.92 -23.47 -11.76
CA LEU A 8 11.02 -22.33 -10.83
C LEU A 8 10.38 -21.03 -11.37
N LYS A 9 9.85 -21.03 -12.60
CA LYS A 9 9.20 -19.87 -13.23
C LYS A 9 7.66 -19.88 -13.16
N MET A 10 7.06 -20.75 -12.35
CA MET A 10 5.59 -20.95 -12.31
C MET A 10 4.87 -20.45 -11.05
N MET A 11 5.50 -19.60 -10.24
CA MET A 11 4.76 -18.73 -9.33
C MET A 11 5.17 -17.29 -9.59
N PRO A 12 4.34 -16.46 -10.24
CA PRO A 12 4.52 -15.02 -10.19
C PRO A 12 4.23 -14.58 -8.75
N GLY A 13 5.23 -14.74 -7.88
CA GLY A 13 5.35 -13.93 -6.68
C GLY A 13 5.51 -12.50 -7.17
N ASN A 14 4.39 -11.83 -7.36
CA ASN A 14 4.34 -10.43 -7.72
C ASN A 14 5.04 -9.68 -6.60
N GLN A 15 6.31 -9.33 -6.80
CA GLN A 15 7.03 -8.34 -6.01
C GLN A 15 6.45 -6.96 -6.35
N SER A 16 5.12 -6.81 -6.29
CA SER A 16 4.48 -5.51 -6.32
C SER A 16 5.02 -4.79 -5.11
N SER A 17 5.91 -3.84 -5.36
CA SER A 17 6.31 -2.89 -4.34
C SER A 17 5.01 -2.22 -3.88
N HIS A 18 4.49 -2.62 -2.72
CA HIS A 18 3.28 -2.05 -2.12
C HIS A 18 3.62 -0.68 -1.53
N LYS A 19 4.05 0.23 -2.40
CA LYS A 19 4.28 1.63 -2.10
C LYS A 19 3.05 2.41 -2.53
N LEU A 20 2.69 3.39 -1.71
CA LEU A 20 1.70 4.37 -2.10
C LEU A 20 2.31 5.31 -3.14
N ASN A 21 1.52 5.60 -4.17
CA ASN A 21 1.84 6.55 -5.22
C ASN A 21 0.82 7.70 -5.20
N ASN A 22 1.10 8.79 -5.92
CA ASN A 22 0.12 9.85 -6.12
C ASN A 22 -1.20 9.30 -6.67
N GLY A 23 -2.32 9.78 -6.14
CA GLY A 23 -3.66 9.31 -6.44
C GLY A 23 -4.07 8.01 -5.73
N SER A 24 -3.24 7.45 -4.84
CA SER A 24 -3.63 6.25 -4.07
C SER A 24 -4.81 6.57 -3.14
N ARG A 25 -5.73 5.60 -3.02
CA ARG A 25 -6.86 5.66 -2.08
C ARG A 25 -6.65 4.64 -0.97
N VAL A 26 -6.77 5.10 0.28
CA VAL A 26 -6.62 4.28 1.48
C VAL A 26 -7.95 4.20 2.20
N ALA A 27 -8.42 2.98 2.46
CA ALA A 27 -9.58 2.74 3.30
C ALA A 27 -9.12 2.39 4.72
N VAL A 28 -9.55 3.16 5.71
CA VAL A 28 -9.32 2.90 7.13
C VAL A 28 -10.58 2.30 7.71
N ILE A 29 -10.50 1.03 8.13
CA ILE A 29 -11.63 0.32 8.73
C ILE A 29 -11.57 0.48 10.25
N GLY A 30 -12.52 1.22 10.81
CA GLY A 30 -12.65 1.51 12.23
C GLY A 30 -12.29 2.95 12.59
N GLY A 31 -13.30 3.84 12.69
CA GLY A 31 -13.16 5.25 13.09
C GLY A 31 -12.90 5.53 14.58
N GLY A 32 -12.43 4.56 15.36
CA GLY A 32 -12.07 4.75 16.77
C GLY A 32 -10.80 5.59 16.97
N PRO A 33 -10.29 5.71 18.22
CA PRO A 33 -9.08 6.50 18.50
C PRO A 33 -7.87 6.09 17.65
N ALA A 34 -7.69 4.78 17.41
CA ALA A 34 -6.60 4.27 16.60
C ALA A 34 -6.71 4.64 15.11
N GLY A 35 -7.89 4.46 14.49
CA GLY A 35 -8.07 4.71 13.06
C GLY A 35 -8.05 6.20 12.70
N THR A 36 -8.66 7.03 13.54
CA THR A 36 -8.60 8.49 13.35
C THR A 36 -7.18 9.01 13.54
N PHE A 37 -6.47 8.56 14.58
CA PHE A 37 -5.06 8.93 14.77
C PHE A 37 -4.18 8.47 13.59
N PHE A 38 -4.38 7.24 13.13
CA PHE A 38 -3.68 6.73 11.94
C PHE A 38 -3.93 7.60 10.71
N THR A 39 -5.19 8.03 10.48
CA THR A 39 -5.53 8.87 9.33
C THR A 39 -4.82 10.22 9.38
N ILE A 40 -4.79 10.87 10.54
CA ILE A 40 -4.08 12.14 10.75
C ILE A 40 -2.58 11.95 10.46
N PHE A 41 -1.98 10.90 11.03
CA PHE A 41 -0.56 10.61 10.85
C PHE A 41 -0.20 10.27 9.40
N LEU A 42 -1.04 9.48 8.72
CA LEU A 42 -0.84 9.10 7.33
C LEU A 42 -0.88 10.32 6.40
N LEU A 43 -1.85 11.22 6.59
CA LEU A 43 -1.97 12.43 5.78
C LEU A 43 -0.80 13.40 6.03
N ASP A 44 -0.40 13.62 7.30
CA ASP A 44 0.79 14.44 7.64
C ASP A 44 2.06 13.85 7.01
N MET A 45 2.23 12.53 7.03
CA MET A 45 3.37 11.88 6.40
C MET A 45 3.34 11.99 4.87
N ALA A 46 2.17 11.81 4.25
CA ALA A 46 2.00 11.95 2.81
C ALA A 46 2.35 13.37 2.35
N GLU A 47 1.86 14.40 3.04
CA GLU A 47 2.18 15.80 2.75
C GLU A 47 3.69 16.07 2.85
N ARG A 48 4.34 15.61 3.91
CA ARG A 48 5.79 15.82 4.13
C ARG A 48 6.67 15.21 3.06
N VAL A 49 6.24 14.12 2.43
CA VAL A 49 6.97 13.46 1.34
C VAL A 49 6.46 13.84 -0.05
N GLY A 50 5.51 14.79 -0.13
CA GLY A 50 4.96 15.28 -1.40
C GLY A 50 4.05 14.27 -2.11
N LEU A 51 3.36 13.41 -1.35
CA LEU A 51 2.45 12.41 -1.87
C LEU A 51 0.99 12.89 -1.78
N ASP A 52 0.30 12.86 -2.91
CA ASP A 52 -1.13 13.16 -3.00
C ASP A 52 -1.94 11.86 -2.86
N ILE A 53 -2.67 11.71 -1.75
CA ILE A 53 -3.51 10.53 -1.48
C ILE A 53 -4.86 10.94 -0.91
N SER A 54 -5.84 10.06 -1.02
CA SER A 54 -7.14 10.23 -0.37
C SER A 54 -7.40 9.11 0.63
N VAL A 55 -8.04 9.45 1.75
CA VAL A 55 -8.38 8.51 2.81
C VAL A 55 -9.89 8.52 3.06
N ASP A 56 -10.50 7.34 3.05
CA ASP A 56 -11.89 7.12 3.42
C ASP A 56 -11.92 6.33 4.74
N ILE A 57 -12.69 6.79 5.73
CA ILE A 57 -12.85 6.11 7.03
C ILE A 57 -14.22 5.44 7.08
N TYR A 58 -14.25 4.17 7.49
CA TYR A 58 -15.44 3.33 7.61
C TYR A 58 -15.65 2.83 9.04
#